data_AF-A0A369HC27-F1
#
_entry.id   AF-A0A369HC27-F1
#
_cell.length_a   1.000
_cell.length_b   1.000
_cell.length_c   1.000
_cell.angle_alpha   90.00
_cell.angle_beta   90.00
_cell.angle_gamma   90.00
#
_symmetry.space_group_name_H-M   'P 1'
#
loop_
_entity.id
_entity.type
_entity.pdbx_description
1 polymer ?
#
loop_
_entity_poly.entity_id
_entity_poly.type
_entity_poly.pdbx_seq_one_letter_code
_entity_poly.pdbx_strand_id
1 'polypeptide(L)'
;MPLWMCDHQGCDRAAVRTLGDCLLCDRHLCSYHLRPEIHTCPEWEDENTYLPACREAENQELARLIRKINTSALRDRASFLRQGKPCSIPPVTYDGASRSSVMGGMNFHVEIRFDDGVEWMARFRRSNASSPPAAIRDYIMRSEVATLMFLEKTAVPTPKVYDFQLEHPGNPVGPAFILMEKLPGKPLEWSTATPEQKQRVMSQLADVHLELHKHPFRSFGSLDTPGDSHIGPFARESLTTFTKSGMQTIGPCCDLQDYYTSYVKLILNLILEEELYSGQPVDAYLIHRFLLDLVPLVVPSSQNEKNFYLKHADDKGDHILVDDQFNITGLIDWEWAHIAPPQYAFNSPTCLLPVAEFYDGNNSLGDDEIIFSRLLEEKGHSELARFVKDGRVQHRLDFCCGYNLMDWDGFLGLFRGLRDAVGMDNDLDWDDWKAVALQRYKNDLGLLQLLKLREERFDMDNSPVDGIDREP
;
A
#
# COMPACT_ATOMS: atom_id res chain seq x y z
N MET A 1 21.78 -4.23 1.72
CA MET A 1 21.65 -3.89 0.29
C MET A 1 20.36 -3.11 0.19
N PRO A 2 20.35 -1.96 -0.48
CA PRO A 2 19.13 -1.18 -0.59
C PRO A 2 18.09 -1.92 -1.42
N LEU A 3 16.84 -1.46 -1.36
CA LEU A 3 15.78 -2.02 -2.21
C LEU A 3 16.12 -1.87 -3.70
N TRP A 4 16.64 -0.69 -4.05
CA TRP A 4 17.16 -0.34 -5.36
C TRP A 4 18.48 0.43 -5.20
N MET A 5 19.41 0.19 -6.12
CA MET A 5 20.59 1.04 -6.29
C MET A 5 20.19 2.23 -7.17
N CYS A 6 20.92 3.34 -7.06
CA CYS A 6 20.73 4.45 -7.98
C CYS A 6 21.14 4.07 -9.41
N ASP A 7 20.28 4.32 -10.39
CA ASP A 7 20.52 4.02 -11.81
C ASP A 7 21.45 5.04 -12.49
N HIS A 8 21.91 6.07 -11.78
CA HIS A 8 22.87 7.02 -12.33
C HIS A 8 24.24 6.35 -12.50
N GLN A 9 24.86 6.52 -13.66
CA GLN A 9 26.10 5.83 -14.02
C GLN A 9 27.22 6.12 -13.00
N GLY A 10 27.80 5.06 -12.44
CA GLY A 10 28.89 5.16 -11.47
C GLY A 10 28.45 5.55 -10.05
N CYS A 11 27.14 5.54 -9.76
CA CYS A 11 26.62 5.78 -8.43
C CYS A 11 26.44 4.47 -7.64
N ASP A 12 27.07 4.39 -6.48
CA ASP A 12 26.91 3.24 -5.56
C ASP A 12 25.96 3.54 -4.38
N ARG A 13 25.17 4.63 -4.47
CA ARG A 13 24.23 5.01 -3.41
C ARG A 13 22.90 4.26 -3.54
N ALA A 14 22.24 4.07 -2.41
CA ALA A 14 20.86 3.60 -2.36
C ALA A 14 19.93 4.60 -3.07
N ALA A 15 18.96 4.10 -3.81
CA ALA A 15 17.86 4.92 -4.29
C ALA A 15 16.88 5.24 -3.16
N VAL A 16 16.27 6.42 -3.21
CA VAL A 16 15.21 6.80 -2.27
C VAL A 16 13.94 6.06 -2.68
N ARG A 17 13.32 5.33 -1.76
CA ARG A 17 12.06 4.63 -2.05
C ARG A 17 10.94 5.65 -2.26
N THR A 18 10.05 5.37 -3.21
CA THR A 18 8.91 6.22 -3.61
C THR A 18 9.34 7.53 -4.29
N LEU A 19 10.08 8.40 -3.60
CA LEU A 19 10.54 9.68 -4.17
C LEU A 19 11.60 9.50 -5.27
N GLY A 20 12.44 8.46 -5.14
CA GLY A 20 13.45 8.11 -6.13
C GLY A 20 12.91 7.32 -7.33
N ASP A 21 11.67 6.84 -7.25
CA ASP A 21 11.06 5.96 -8.25
C ASP A 21 10.40 6.81 -9.36
N CYS A 22 11.22 7.34 -10.28
CA CYS A 22 10.73 8.22 -11.33
C CYS A 22 10.04 7.42 -12.44
N LEU A 23 8.71 7.49 -12.48
CA LEU A 23 7.89 6.88 -13.52
C LEU A 23 8.17 7.43 -14.93
N LEU A 24 8.60 8.69 -15.04
CA LEU A 24 8.80 9.36 -16.34
C LEU A 24 10.04 8.85 -17.08
N CYS A 25 11.13 8.62 -16.36
CA CYS A 25 12.37 8.08 -16.95
C CYS A 25 12.60 6.59 -16.64
N ASP A 26 11.68 5.95 -15.91
CA ASP A 26 11.73 4.53 -15.51
C ASP A 26 13.05 4.19 -14.77
N ARG A 27 13.43 5.04 -13.79
CA ARG A 27 14.68 4.92 -13.03
C ARG A 27 14.47 5.10 -11.53
N HIS A 28 15.40 4.53 -10.77
CA HIS A 28 15.55 4.69 -9.32
C HIS A 28 16.71 5.64 -9.01
N LEU A 29 16.45 6.71 -8.27
CA LEU A 29 17.41 7.79 -8.01
C LEU A 29 17.71 7.95 -6.51
N CYS A 30 18.98 8.19 -6.17
CA CYS A 30 19.38 8.55 -4.82
C CYS A 30 19.10 10.02 -4.51
N SER A 31 19.17 10.38 -3.23
CA SER A 31 18.92 11.73 -2.72
C SER A 31 19.70 12.84 -3.44
N TYR A 32 20.91 12.54 -3.94
CA TYR A 32 21.74 13.48 -4.68
C TYR A 32 21.32 13.61 -6.14
N HIS A 33 21.03 12.49 -6.81
CA HIS A 33 20.63 12.50 -8.22
C HIS A 33 19.17 12.90 -8.43
N LEU A 34 18.37 13.00 -7.36
CA LEU A 34 17.04 13.60 -7.37
C LEU A 34 17.04 15.12 -7.42
N ARG A 35 18.19 15.77 -7.19
CA ARG A 35 18.24 17.23 -7.17
C ARG A 35 17.86 17.81 -8.55
N PRO A 36 17.14 18.94 -8.61
CA PRO A 36 16.65 19.52 -9.87
C PRO A 36 17.75 19.88 -10.87
N GLU A 37 18.99 20.10 -10.42
CA GLU A 37 20.12 20.39 -11.30
C GLU A 37 20.58 19.15 -12.08
N ILE A 38 20.20 17.95 -11.65
CA ILE A 38 20.61 16.67 -12.24
C ILE A 38 19.41 15.93 -12.83
N HIS A 39 18.31 15.83 -12.09
CA HIS A 39 17.08 15.20 -12.54
C HIS A 39 16.12 16.25 -13.08
N THR A 40 15.91 16.22 -14.39
CA THR A 40 15.15 17.24 -15.12
C THR A 40 13.79 16.74 -15.60
N CYS A 41 13.30 15.61 -15.10
CA CYS A 41 11.93 15.20 -15.39
C CYS A 41 10.96 16.21 -14.75
N PRO A 42 9.82 16.50 -15.40
CA PRO A 42 8.79 17.33 -14.81
C PRO A 42 8.37 16.85 -13.42
N GLU A 43 8.13 17.79 -12.52
CA GLU A 43 7.52 17.55 -11.22
C GLU A 43 5.99 17.60 -11.32
N TRP A 44 5.30 16.91 -10.43
CA TRP A 44 3.84 16.76 -10.47
C TRP A 44 3.10 18.09 -10.28
N GLU A 45 3.74 19.10 -9.67
CA GLU A 45 3.20 20.46 -9.50
C GLU A 45 3.08 21.21 -10.84
N ASP A 46 3.91 20.90 -11.84
CA ASP A 46 3.73 21.40 -13.21
C ASP A 46 2.88 20.42 -14.02
N GLU A 47 1.60 20.38 -13.68
CA GLU A 47 0.61 19.47 -14.26
C GLU A 47 0.61 19.49 -15.80
N ASN A 48 0.87 20.65 -16.41
CA ASN A 48 0.86 20.83 -17.86
C ASN A 48 1.98 20.06 -18.58
N THR A 49 3.14 19.89 -17.94
CA THR A 49 4.26 19.15 -18.51
C THR A 49 4.33 17.72 -17.96
N TYR A 50 3.96 17.53 -16.69
CA TYR A 50 3.95 16.24 -16.02
C TYR A 50 2.93 15.27 -16.59
N LEU A 51 1.66 15.69 -16.75
CA LEU A 51 0.61 14.77 -17.19
C LEU A 51 0.87 14.18 -18.58
N PRO A 52 1.28 14.97 -19.61
CA PRO A 52 1.64 14.39 -20.90
C PRO A 52 2.83 13.43 -20.81
N ALA A 53 3.87 13.77 -20.05
CA ALA A 53 5.04 12.90 -19.88
C ALA A 53 4.67 11.59 -19.18
N CYS A 54 3.83 11.64 -18.15
CA CYS A 54 3.34 10.48 -17.41
C CYS A 54 2.53 9.55 -18.31
N ARG A 55 1.63 10.10 -19.14
CA ARG A 55 0.87 9.33 -20.13
C ARG A 55 1.79 8.66 -21.16
N GLU A 56 2.81 9.35 -21.61
CA GLU A 56 3.77 8.79 -22.57
C GLU A 56 4.58 7.65 -21.94
N ALA A 57 5.09 7.82 -20.72
CA ALA A 57 5.79 6.77 -20.00
C ALA A 57 4.91 5.53 -19.75
N GLU A 58 3.65 5.74 -19.37
CA GLU A 58 2.66 4.66 -19.20
C GLU A 58 2.38 3.92 -20.52
N ASN A 59 2.22 4.66 -21.63
CA ASN A 59 2.04 4.07 -22.96
C ASN A 59 3.25 3.19 -23.35
N GLN A 60 4.47 3.65 -23.08
CA GLN A 60 5.69 2.91 -23.38
C GLN A 60 5.84 1.65 -22.51
N GLU A 61 5.50 1.73 -21.22
CA GLU A 61 5.48 0.58 -20.31
C GLU A 61 4.47 -0.47 -20.78
N LEU A 62 3.22 -0.07 -21.02
CA LEU A 62 2.17 -0.98 -21.44
C LEU A 62 2.42 -1.56 -22.82
N ALA A 63 3.00 -0.79 -23.76
CA ALA A 63 3.42 -1.33 -25.05
C ALA A 63 4.49 -2.42 -24.90
N ARG A 64 5.42 -2.29 -23.95
CA ARG A 64 6.40 -3.34 -23.62
C ARG A 64 5.73 -4.57 -23.02
N LEU A 65 4.82 -4.38 -22.06
CA LEU A 65 4.08 -5.46 -21.41
C LEU A 65 3.23 -6.24 -22.43
N ILE A 66 2.41 -5.54 -23.22
CA ILE A 66 1.51 -6.14 -24.20
C ILE A 66 2.27 -6.97 -25.24
N ARG A 67 3.44 -6.50 -25.69
CA ARG A 67 4.30 -7.28 -26.63
C ARG A 67 4.79 -8.60 -26.05
N LYS A 68 4.92 -8.72 -24.73
CA LYS A 68 5.32 -9.97 -24.06
C LYS A 68 4.17 -10.97 -23.94
N ILE A 69 2.91 -10.53 -23.99
CA ILE A 69 1.75 -11.39 -23.75
C ILE A 69 1.49 -12.28 -24.97
N ASN A 70 1.65 -13.59 -24.77
CA ASN A 70 1.22 -14.58 -25.75
C ASN A 70 -0.28 -14.90 -25.57
N THR A 71 -1.12 -14.20 -26.33
CA THR A 71 -2.58 -14.34 -26.27
C THR A 71 -3.08 -15.72 -26.70
N SER A 72 -2.38 -16.41 -27.60
CA SER A 72 -2.73 -17.79 -27.99
C SER A 72 -2.53 -18.73 -26.81
N ALA A 73 -1.37 -18.66 -26.14
CA ALA A 73 -1.10 -19.49 -24.97
C ALA A 73 -2.08 -19.21 -23.82
N LEU A 74 -2.43 -17.94 -23.59
CA LEU A 74 -3.43 -17.56 -22.60
C LEU A 74 -4.80 -18.16 -22.91
N ARG A 75 -5.27 -18.04 -24.17
CA ARG A 75 -6.54 -18.61 -24.63
C ARG A 75 -6.55 -20.13 -24.49
N ASP A 76 -5.47 -20.79 -24.91
CA ASP A 76 -5.37 -22.25 -24.87
C ASP A 76 -5.38 -22.75 -23.41
N ARG A 77 -4.71 -22.02 -22.50
CA ARG A 77 -4.75 -22.30 -21.06
C ARG A 77 -6.14 -22.10 -20.46
N ALA A 78 -6.81 -20.99 -20.77
CA ALA A 78 -8.16 -20.71 -20.29
C ALA A 78 -9.17 -21.76 -20.78
N SER A 79 -9.10 -22.12 -22.06
CA SER A 79 -9.92 -23.19 -22.65
C SER A 79 -9.67 -24.54 -21.98
N PHE A 80 -8.41 -24.90 -21.75
CA PHE A 80 -8.01 -26.13 -21.07
C PHE A 80 -8.62 -26.22 -19.65
N LEU A 81 -8.45 -25.16 -18.84
CA LEU A 81 -9.00 -25.09 -17.49
C LEU A 81 -10.53 -25.19 -17.46
N ARG A 82 -11.18 -24.81 -18.56
CA ARG A 82 -12.63 -24.88 -18.74
C ARG A 82 -13.07 -26.06 -19.61
N GLN A 83 -12.35 -27.19 -19.53
CA GLN A 83 -12.68 -28.47 -20.16
C GLN A 83 -12.79 -28.39 -21.70
N GLY A 84 -11.94 -27.58 -22.32
CA GLY A 84 -11.90 -27.41 -23.78
C GLY A 84 -12.97 -26.49 -24.35
N LYS A 85 -13.71 -25.75 -23.52
CA LYS A 85 -14.66 -24.74 -24.01
C LYS A 85 -13.93 -23.66 -24.81
N PRO A 86 -14.35 -23.34 -26.04
CA PRO A 86 -13.74 -22.27 -26.82
C PRO A 86 -13.91 -20.91 -26.14
N CYS A 87 -12.92 -20.04 -26.33
CA CYS A 87 -12.96 -18.65 -25.90
C CYS A 87 -12.22 -17.75 -26.89
N SER A 88 -12.55 -16.47 -26.81
CA SER A 88 -11.92 -15.39 -27.56
C SER A 88 -11.30 -14.38 -26.60
N ILE A 89 -10.19 -13.79 -27.04
CA ILE A 89 -9.52 -12.68 -26.36
C ILE A 89 -9.54 -11.53 -27.35
N PRO A 90 -10.20 -10.40 -27.04
CA PRO A 90 -10.14 -9.21 -27.88
C PRO A 90 -8.69 -8.77 -28.14
N PRO A 91 -8.41 -8.03 -29.23
CA PRO A 91 -7.09 -7.45 -29.43
C PRO A 91 -6.61 -6.70 -28.18
N VAL A 92 -5.45 -7.10 -27.67
CA VAL A 92 -4.88 -6.49 -26.46
C VAL A 92 -4.22 -5.18 -26.88
N THR A 93 -4.94 -4.09 -26.67
CA THR A 93 -4.50 -2.72 -26.99
C THR A 93 -4.70 -1.82 -25.78
N TYR A 94 -3.84 -0.82 -25.63
CA TYR A 94 -4.02 0.22 -24.63
C TYR A 94 -4.33 1.55 -25.28
N ASP A 95 -5.39 2.20 -24.80
CA ASP A 95 -5.72 3.59 -25.04
C ASP A 95 -5.93 4.24 -23.67
N GLY A 96 -5.32 5.40 -23.43
CA GLY A 96 -5.46 6.14 -22.17
C GLY A 96 -6.91 6.46 -21.82
N ALA A 97 -7.81 6.57 -22.82
CA ALA A 97 -9.25 6.73 -22.56
C ALA A 97 -9.90 5.49 -21.91
N SER A 98 -9.31 4.30 -22.08
CA SER A 98 -9.76 3.03 -21.51
C SER A 98 -9.10 2.69 -20.17
N ARG A 99 -8.21 3.55 -19.66
CA ARG A 99 -7.35 3.27 -18.50
C ARG A 99 -8.12 2.70 -17.30
N SER A 100 -9.22 3.34 -16.89
CA SER A 100 -10.00 2.92 -15.71
C SER A 100 -10.73 1.58 -15.88
N SER A 101 -10.91 1.09 -17.11
CA SER A 101 -11.59 -0.19 -17.38
C SER A 101 -10.61 -1.36 -17.62
N VAL A 102 -9.37 -1.06 -18.01
CA VAL A 102 -8.38 -2.10 -18.40
C VAL A 102 -7.18 -2.17 -17.46
N MET A 103 -7.08 -1.34 -16.44
CA MET A 103 -5.97 -1.40 -15.48
C MET A 103 -6.29 -0.78 -14.13
N GLY A 104 -5.65 -1.33 -13.09
CA GLY A 104 -5.51 -0.70 -11.78
C GLY A 104 -4.11 -0.10 -11.60
N GLY A 105 -3.72 0.19 -10.36
CA GLY A 105 -2.37 0.69 -10.05
C GLY A 105 -1.27 -0.30 -10.48
N MET A 106 -1.43 -1.58 -10.13
CA MET A 106 -0.36 -2.59 -10.27
C MET A 106 -0.58 -3.60 -11.39
N ASN A 107 -1.75 -3.59 -12.05
CA ASN A 107 -2.13 -4.65 -12.99
C ASN A 107 -2.75 -4.10 -14.26
N PHE A 108 -2.48 -4.79 -15.36
CA PHE A 108 -3.16 -4.64 -16.65
C PHE A 108 -4.10 -5.83 -16.86
N HIS A 109 -5.34 -5.57 -17.28
CA HIS A 109 -6.41 -6.55 -17.33
C HIS A 109 -6.73 -6.94 -18.77
N VAL A 110 -6.74 -8.24 -19.04
CA VAL A 110 -7.13 -8.81 -20.33
C VAL A 110 -8.38 -9.67 -20.14
N GLU A 111 -9.45 -9.32 -20.84
CA GLU A 111 -10.72 -10.04 -20.79
C GLU A 111 -10.70 -11.29 -21.69
N ILE A 112 -11.32 -12.36 -21.21
CA ILE A 112 -11.48 -13.62 -21.93
C ILE A 112 -12.96 -13.96 -21.97
N ARG A 113 -13.53 -14.07 -23.18
CA ARG A 113 -14.96 -14.35 -23.40
C ARG A 113 -15.14 -15.76 -23.92
N PHE A 114 -15.90 -16.58 -23.19
CA PHE A 114 -16.26 -17.91 -23.65
C PHE A 114 -17.54 -17.89 -24.48
N ASP A 115 -17.69 -18.86 -25.39
CA ASP A 115 -18.83 -18.93 -26.31
C ASP A 115 -20.19 -19.11 -25.62
N ASP A 116 -20.20 -19.56 -24.36
CA ASP A 116 -21.40 -19.70 -23.54
C ASP A 116 -21.70 -18.48 -22.66
N GLY A 117 -21.03 -17.35 -22.93
CA GLY A 117 -21.29 -16.07 -22.28
C GLY A 117 -20.58 -15.86 -20.93
N VAL A 118 -19.82 -16.84 -20.44
CA VAL A 118 -18.98 -16.65 -19.25
C VAL A 118 -17.77 -15.79 -19.58
N GLU A 119 -17.44 -14.85 -18.69
CA GLU A 119 -16.29 -13.96 -18.83
C GLU A 119 -15.28 -14.20 -17.71
N TRP A 120 -14.01 -14.33 -18.09
CA TRP A 120 -12.86 -14.38 -17.18
C TRP A 120 -11.97 -13.15 -17.43
N MET A 121 -11.05 -12.92 -16.49
CA MET A 121 -10.04 -11.88 -16.57
C MET A 121 -8.66 -12.45 -16.27
N ALA A 122 -7.67 -12.09 -17.09
CA ALA A 122 -6.27 -12.27 -16.77
C ALA A 122 -5.69 -10.94 -16.27
N ARG A 123 -5.20 -10.90 -15.04
CA ARG A 123 -4.51 -9.75 -14.43
C ARG A 123 -3.01 -9.93 -14.59
N PHE A 124 -2.40 -9.12 -15.43
CA PHE A 124 -0.97 -9.10 -15.68
C PHE A 124 -0.26 -8.09 -14.79
N ARG A 125 0.81 -8.53 -14.13
CA ARG A 125 1.63 -7.65 -13.29
C ARG A 125 2.39 -6.64 -14.15
N ARG A 126 2.17 -5.35 -13.86
CA ARG A 126 2.94 -4.24 -14.44
C ARG A 126 4.37 -4.23 -13.89
N SER A 127 5.28 -3.59 -14.61
CA SER A 127 6.66 -3.43 -14.14
C SER A 127 7.25 -2.11 -14.64
N ASN A 128 7.43 -1.17 -13.72
CA ASN A 128 8.01 0.16 -13.90
C ASN A 128 8.81 0.55 -12.64
N ALA A 129 9.35 1.78 -12.61
CA ALA A 129 10.09 2.31 -11.46
C ALA A 129 9.35 2.23 -10.11
N SER A 130 8.00 2.29 -10.06
CA SER A 130 7.28 2.16 -8.78
C SER A 130 7.04 0.70 -8.36
N SER A 131 7.48 -0.27 -9.18
CA SER A 131 7.30 -1.69 -8.88
C SER A 131 8.44 -2.19 -7.98
N PRO A 132 8.15 -3.00 -6.95
CA PRO A 132 9.20 -3.57 -6.13
C PRO A 132 10.00 -4.62 -6.91
N PRO A 133 11.20 -5.00 -6.44
CA PRO A 133 11.99 -6.08 -7.02
C PRO A 133 11.18 -7.36 -7.23
N ALA A 134 11.51 -8.11 -8.29
CA ALA A 134 10.75 -9.29 -8.72
C ALA A 134 10.47 -10.30 -7.59
N ALA A 135 11.43 -10.54 -6.69
CA ALA A 135 11.26 -11.45 -5.57
C ALA A 135 10.12 -11.03 -4.62
N ILE A 136 9.98 -9.72 -4.37
CA ILE A 136 8.90 -9.17 -3.53
C ILE A 136 7.59 -9.21 -4.31
N ARG A 137 7.59 -8.79 -5.57
CA ARG A 137 6.40 -8.80 -6.43
C ARG A 137 5.80 -10.20 -6.56
N ASP A 138 6.64 -11.21 -6.74
CA ASP A 138 6.22 -12.62 -6.80
C ASP A 138 5.64 -13.10 -5.47
N TYR A 139 6.18 -12.61 -4.35
CA TYR A 139 5.66 -12.94 -3.02
C TYR A 139 4.30 -12.29 -2.77
N ILE A 140 4.13 -11.01 -3.12
CA ILE A 140 2.84 -10.30 -3.09
C ILE A 140 1.80 -11.02 -3.93
N MET A 141 2.15 -11.42 -5.15
CA MET A 141 1.24 -12.13 -6.04
C MET A 141 0.82 -13.50 -5.50
N ARG A 142 1.76 -14.29 -4.95
CA ARG A 142 1.42 -15.55 -4.29
C ARG A 142 0.50 -15.33 -3.10
N SER A 143 0.73 -14.26 -2.35
CA SER A 143 -0.09 -13.91 -1.19
C SER A 143 -1.52 -13.51 -1.57
N GLU A 144 -1.68 -12.73 -2.64
CA GLU A 144 -2.98 -12.37 -3.19
C GLU A 144 -3.76 -13.63 -3.63
N VAL A 145 -3.10 -14.54 -4.36
CA VAL A 145 -3.73 -15.80 -4.78
C VAL A 145 -4.13 -16.66 -3.58
N ALA A 146 -3.25 -16.78 -2.57
CA ALA A 146 -3.55 -17.53 -1.35
C ALA A 146 -4.77 -16.93 -0.62
N THR A 147 -4.85 -15.60 -0.57
CA THR A 147 -5.98 -14.88 0.02
C THR A 147 -7.28 -15.13 -0.73
N LEU A 148 -7.28 -15.02 -2.06
CA LEU A 148 -8.48 -15.29 -2.88
C LEU A 148 -8.93 -16.76 -2.77
N MET A 149 -8.01 -17.73 -2.75
CA MET A 149 -8.33 -19.14 -2.55
C MET A 149 -8.86 -19.46 -1.15
N PHE A 150 -8.48 -18.68 -0.13
CA PHE A 150 -9.09 -18.75 1.19
C PHE A 150 -10.51 -18.17 1.17
N LEU A 151 -10.69 -16.98 0.58
CA LEU A 151 -11.98 -16.29 0.50
C LEU A 151 -13.03 -17.03 -0.34
N GLU A 152 -12.62 -17.78 -1.36
CA GLU A 152 -13.50 -18.66 -2.14
C GLU A 152 -14.27 -19.66 -1.25
N LYS A 153 -13.73 -20.01 -0.08
CA LYS A 153 -14.34 -20.94 0.89
C LYS A 153 -15.27 -20.25 1.88
N THR A 154 -15.47 -18.93 1.75
CA THR A 154 -16.28 -18.09 2.64
C THR A 154 -17.48 -17.50 1.89
N ALA A 155 -18.35 -16.78 2.60
CA ALA A 155 -19.45 -16.05 1.98
C ALA A 155 -19.05 -14.65 1.44
N VAL A 156 -17.78 -14.27 1.51
CA VAL A 156 -17.31 -12.97 1.00
C VAL A 156 -17.30 -12.99 -0.54
N PRO A 157 -17.98 -12.05 -1.22
CA PRO A 157 -18.04 -12.03 -2.68
C PRO A 157 -16.68 -11.63 -3.26
N THR A 158 -15.92 -12.60 -3.76
CA THR A 158 -14.57 -12.40 -4.32
C THR A 158 -14.40 -13.18 -5.63
N PRO A 159 -13.48 -12.76 -6.50
CA PRO A 159 -13.28 -13.45 -7.77
C PRO A 159 -12.64 -14.81 -7.53
N LYS A 160 -13.21 -15.86 -8.13
CA LYS A 160 -12.59 -17.18 -8.13
C LYS A 160 -11.30 -17.19 -8.96
N VAL A 161 -10.20 -17.69 -8.38
CA VAL A 161 -8.94 -17.91 -9.11
C VAL A 161 -8.99 -19.26 -9.83
N TYR A 162 -8.66 -19.26 -11.13
CA TYR A 162 -8.59 -20.48 -11.95
C TYR A 162 -7.16 -20.97 -12.14
N ASP A 163 -6.20 -20.06 -12.26
CA ASP A 163 -4.77 -20.35 -12.40
C ASP A 163 -3.93 -19.10 -12.14
N PHE A 164 -2.64 -19.27 -11.88
CA PHE A 164 -1.68 -18.18 -11.88
C PHE A 164 -0.29 -18.67 -12.28
N GLN A 165 0.52 -17.81 -12.89
CA GLN A 165 1.94 -18.11 -13.15
C GLN A 165 2.79 -16.86 -12.93
N LEU A 166 4.02 -17.09 -12.46
CA LEU A 166 5.03 -16.05 -12.30
C LEU A 166 5.77 -15.81 -13.63
N GLU A 167 6.55 -14.72 -13.71
CA GLU A 167 7.38 -14.47 -14.89
C GLU A 167 8.63 -15.35 -14.81
N HIS A 168 8.70 -16.37 -15.66
CA HIS A 168 9.89 -17.22 -15.83
C HIS A 168 9.92 -17.82 -17.24
N PRO A 169 11.08 -18.30 -17.74
CA PRO A 169 11.20 -18.81 -19.11
C PRO A 169 10.27 -19.97 -19.48
N GLY A 170 9.69 -20.65 -18.49
CA GLY A 170 8.76 -21.77 -18.69
C GLY A 170 7.28 -21.36 -18.73
N ASN A 171 6.95 -20.10 -18.44
CA ASN A 171 5.58 -19.57 -18.55
C ASN A 171 5.29 -19.25 -20.02
N PRO A 172 4.41 -20.00 -20.71
CA PRO A 172 4.17 -19.83 -22.14
C PRO A 172 3.40 -18.54 -22.48
N VAL A 173 2.75 -17.91 -21.49
CA VAL A 173 2.05 -16.63 -21.63
C VAL A 173 3.02 -15.45 -21.60
N GLY A 174 4.18 -15.62 -20.97
CA GLY A 174 5.24 -14.62 -20.85
C GLY A 174 5.23 -13.94 -19.48
N PRO A 175 4.52 -12.82 -19.28
CA PRO A 175 4.52 -12.12 -18.00
C PRO A 175 3.78 -12.89 -16.89
N ALA A 176 4.02 -12.49 -15.65
CA ALA A 176 3.26 -13.00 -14.50
C ALA A 176 1.78 -12.61 -14.61
N PHE A 177 0.88 -13.56 -14.39
CA PHE A 177 -0.57 -13.34 -14.45
C PHE A 177 -1.37 -14.13 -13.42
N ILE A 178 -2.51 -13.58 -13.00
CA ILE A 178 -3.59 -14.30 -12.31
C ILE A 178 -4.75 -14.42 -13.28
N LEU A 179 -5.22 -15.65 -13.54
CA LEU A 179 -6.41 -15.93 -14.32
C LEU A 179 -7.57 -16.20 -13.37
N MET A 180 -8.60 -15.38 -13.43
CA MET A 180 -9.69 -15.38 -12.45
C MET A 180 -11.04 -14.99 -13.05
N GLU A 181 -12.09 -15.13 -12.26
CA GLU A 181 -13.45 -14.69 -12.58
C GLU A 181 -13.52 -13.18 -12.77
N LYS A 182 -14.32 -12.74 -13.76
CA LYS A 182 -14.69 -11.33 -13.92
C LYS A 182 -16.01 -11.09 -13.20
N LEU A 183 -15.98 -10.34 -12.11
CA LEU A 183 -17.17 -10.00 -11.33
C LEU A 183 -18.00 -8.90 -12.02
N PRO A 184 -19.34 -8.91 -11.88
CA PRO A 184 -20.20 -7.86 -12.40
C PRO A 184 -20.16 -6.61 -11.50
N GLY A 185 -20.75 -5.51 -11.98
CA GLY A 185 -20.86 -4.25 -11.25
C GLY A 185 -19.78 -3.23 -11.62
N LYS A 186 -19.80 -2.10 -10.94
CA LYS A 186 -18.84 -0.99 -11.10
C LYS A 186 -18.21 -0.62 -9.76
N PRO A 187 -16.96 -0.12 -9.74
CA PRO A 187 -16.35 0.43 -8.54
C PRO A 187 -17.26 1.46 -7.86
N LEU A 188 -17.38 1.37 -6.55
CA LEU A 188 -18.16 2.29 -5.73
C LEU A 188 -17.46 3.65 -5.64
N GLU A 189 -18.16 4.70 -6.05
CA GLU A 189 -17.74 6.07 -5.82
C GLU A 189 -18.42 6.60 -4.55
N TRP A 190 -17.73 6.49 -3.41
CA TRP A 190 -18.31 6.80 -2.09
C TRP A 190 -18.77 8.25 -1.95
N SER A 191 -18.03 9.18 -2.55
CA SER A 191 -18.26 10.64 -2.45
C SER A 191 -19.53 11.09 -3.15
N THR A 192 -20.00 10.37 -4.17
CA THR A 192 -21.19 10.72 -4.97
C THR A 192 -22.44 9.92 -4.57
N ALA A 193 -22.29 8.90 -3.72
CA ALA A 193 -23.39 8.07 -3.24
C ALA A 193 -24.32 8.81 -2.26
N THR A 194 -25.64 8.60 -2.39
CA THR A 194 -26.63 9.16 -1.47
C THR A 194 -26.57 8.50 -0.08
N PRO A 195 -27.10 9.12 0.98
CA PRO A 195 -27.14 8.52 2.31
C PRO A 195 -27.77 7.11 2.33
N GLU A 196 -28.84 6.88 1.57
CA GLU A 196 -29.51 5.58 1.50
C GLU A 196 -28.65 4.53 0.78
N GLN A 197 -27.92 4.95 -0.26
CA GLN A 197 -26.98 4.09 -0.98
C GLN A 197 -25.80 3.71 -0.08
N LYS A 198 -25.21 4.68 0.62
CA LYS A 198 -24.15 4.45 1.61
C LYS A 198 -24.61 3.50 2.71
N GLN A 199 -25.77 3.73 3.31
CA GLN A 199 -26.31 2.84 4.35
C GLN A 199 -26.53 1.42 3.84
N ARG A 200 -27.00 1.25 2.60
CA ARG A 200 -27.14 -0.08 1.97
C ARG A 200 -25.80 -0.78 1.82
N VAL A 201 -24.76 -0.08 1.33
CA VAL A 201 -23.42 -0.65 1.21
C VAL A 201 -22.84 -0.98 2.59
N MET A 202 -22.93 -0.07 3.56
CA MET A 202 -22.47 -0.30 4.94
C MET A 202 -23.11 -1.53 5.57
N SER A 203 -24.41 -1.75 5.35
CA SER A 203 -25.11 -2.93 5.89
C SER A 203 -24.55 -4.24 5.31
N GLN A 204 -24.20 -4.26 4.03
CA GLN A 204 -23.59 -5.42 3.37
C GLN A 204 -22.11 -5.59 3.74
N LEU A 205 -21.36 -4.49 3.91
CA LEU A 205 -19.99 -4.54 4.45
C LEU A 205 -19.97 -5.08 5.87
N ALA A 206 -20.98 -4.78 6.69
CA ALA A 206 -21.13 -5.37 8.00
C ALA A 206 -21.29 -6.90 7.87
N ASP A 207 -22.12 -7.38 6.93
CA ASP A 207 -22.24 -8.83 6.66
C ASP A 207 -20.90 -9.46 6.24
N VAL A 208 -20.07 -8.74 5.48
CA VAL A 208 -18.70 -9.17 5.14
C VAL A 208 -17.81 -9.26 6.39
N HIS A 209 -17.82 -8.26 7.26
CA HIS A 209 -17.06 -8.30 8.53
C HIS A 209 -17.49 -9.47 9.40
N LEU A 210 -18.80 -9.71 9.50
CA LEU A 210 -19.38 -10.84 10.22
C LEU A 210 -18.93 -12.18 9.65
N GLU A 211 -18.83 -12.30 8.33
CA GLU A 211 -18.31 -13.49 7.68
C GLU A 211 -16.82 -13.70 7.98
N LEU A 212 -15.99 -12.67 7.81
CA LEU A 212 -14.55 -12.75 8.09
C LEU A 212 -14.26 -13.09 9.56
N HIS A 213 -15.07 -12.59 10.50
CA HIS A 213 -14.96 -12.88 11.93
C HIS A 213 -15.19 -14.37 12.28
N LYS A 214 -15.79 -15.17 11.39
CA LYS A 214 -15.97 -16.62 11.61
C LYS A 214 -14.67 -17.42 11.41
N HIS A 215 -13.64 -16.82 10.83
CA HIS A 215 -12.44 -17.52 10.35
C HIS A 215 -11.16 -16.98 11.04
N PRO A 216 -10.94 -17.29 12.33
CA PRO A 216 -9.77 -16.80 13.08
C PRO A 216 -8.48 -17.57 12.74
N PHE A 217 -7.37 -16.85 12.80
CA PHE A 217 -5.99 -17.33 12.66
C PHE A 217 -5.23 -17.24 13.99
N ARG A 218 -4.03 -17.83 14.05
CA ARG A 218 -3.19 -17.94 15.27
C ARG A 218 -1.98 -17.00 15.32
N SER A 219 -1.68 -16.35 14.21
CA SER A 219 -0.62 -15.34 14.06
C SER A 219 -1.08 -14.34 13.00
N PHE A 220 -0.39 -13.21 12.90
CA PHE A 220 -0.70 -12.17 11.94
C PHE A 220 0.51 -11.89 11.03
N GLY A 221 0.23 -11.48 9.80
CA GLY A 221 1.13 -11.63 8.65
C GLY A 221 0.31 -11.88 7.38
N SER A 222 0.90 -12.44 6.32
CA SER A 222 0.16 -12.67 5.08
C SER A 222 -0.06 -14.16 4.82
N LEU A 223 -1.23 -14.52 4.28
CA LEU A 223 -1.38 -15.83 3.62
C LEU A 223 -0.38 -15.87 2.47
N ASP A 224 0.46 -16.90 2.39
CA ASP A 224 1.58 -16.92 1.43
C ASP A 224 1.63 -18.17 0.53
N THR A 225 0.80 -19.17 0.85
CA THR A 225 0.83 -20.49 0.22
C THR A 225 -0.53 -20.79 -0.40
N PRO A 226 -0.67 -20.65 -1.74
CA PRO A 226 -1.91 -20.95 -2.45
C PRO A 226 -2.46 -22.34 -2.13
N GLY A 227 -3.72 -22.38 -1.66
CA GLY A 227 -4.42 -23.61 -1.29
C GLY A 227 -4.24 -24.05 0.17
N ASP A 228 -3.32 -23.43 0.91
CA ASP A 228 -3.12 -23.63 2.35
C ASP A 228 -3.49 -22.36 3.15
N SER A 229 -3.59 -22.49 4.46
CA SER A 229 -3.85 -21.39 5.40
C SER A 229 -2.59 -21.01 6.20
N HIS A 230 -1.41 -21.29 5.63
CA HIS A 230 -0.13 -20.90 6.23
C HIS A 230 0.02 -19.37 6.24
N ILE A 231 0.46 -18.85 7.40
CA ILE A 231 0.71 -17.42 7.60
C ILE A 231 2.22 -17.18 7.57
N GLY A 232 2.67 -16.52 6.52
CA GLY A 232 4.05 -16.07 6.36
C GLY A 232 4.27 -14.61 6.79
N PRO A 233 5.48 -14.09 6.54
CA PRO A 233 5.78 -12.67 6.68
C PRO A 233 4.83 -11.78 5.89
N PHE A 234 4.74 -10.50 6.26
CA PHE A 234 3.91 -9.57 5.51
C PHE A 234 4.39 -9.46 4.07
N ALA A 235 3.48 -9.71 3.12
CA ALA A 235 3.74 -9.52 1.71
C ALA A 235 3.61 -8.04 1.36
N ARG A 236 4.57 -7.20 1.82
CA ARG A 236 4.61 -5.74 1.63
C ARG A 236 6.04 -5.25 1.47
N GLU A 237 6.27 -4.39 0.48
CA GLU A 237 7.58 -3.79 0.18
C GLU A 237 8.05 -2.82 1.26
N SER A 238 7.13 -2.09 1.91
CA SER A 238 7.45 -1.18 3.03
C SER A 238 7.97 -1.91 4.28
N LEU A 239 7.67 -3.21 4.40
CA LEU A 239 8.10 -4.09 5.49
C LEU A 239 9.26 -5.02 5.10
N THR A 240 9.90 -4.74 3.96
CA THR A 240 10.93 -5.60 3.38
C THR A 240 12.21 -4.85 3.05
N THR A 241 13.34 -5.50 3.31
CA THR A 241 14.69 -5.06 2.94
C THR A 241 15.49 -6.20 2.31
N PHE A 242 16.70 -5.90 1.83
CA PHE A 242 17.60 -6.91 1.29
C PHE A 242 18.93 -6.94 2.04
N THR A 243 19.37 -8.15 2.37
CA THR A 243 20.72 -8.42 2.87
C THR A 243 21.48 -9.26 1.85
N LYS A 244 22.78 -9.47 2.07
CA LYS A 244 23.56 -10.43 1.25
C LYS A 244 22.95 -11.84 1.27
N SER A 245 22.18 -12.16 2.30
CA SER A 245 21.51 -13.44 2.50
C SER A 245 20.15 -13.54 1.79
N GLY A 246 19.68 -12.46 1.15
CA GLY A 246 18.38 -12.39 0.48
C GLY A 246 17.41 -11.42 1.14
N MET A 247 16.13 -11.61 0.84
CA MET A 247 15.02 -10.81 1.35
C MET A 247 14.89 -10.95 2.87
N GLN A 248 14.76 -9.82 3.57
CA GLN A 248 14.50 -9.75 5.01
C GLN A 248 13.16 -9.05 5.23
N THR A 249 12.21 -9.80 5.77
CA THR A 249 10.81 -9.40 5.95
C THR A 249 10.42 -9.32 7.42
N ILE A 250 9.44 -8.49 7.75
CA ILE A 250 8.78 -8.52 9.06
C ILE A 250 7.67 -9.59 9.05
N GLY A 251 7.59 -10.37 10.13
CA GLY A 251 6.56 -11.38 10.36
C GLY A 251 6.94 -12.81 9.94
N PRO A 252 6.04 -13.79 10.15
CA PRO A 252 4.76 -13.65 10.84
C PRO A 252 4.96 -13.27 12.31
N CYS A 253 4.01 -12.54 12.87
CA CYS A 253 4.07 -12.01 14.23
C CYS A 253 2.96 -12.61 15.09
N CYS A 254 3.19 -12.68 16.41
CA CYS A 254 2.17 -13.02 17.40
C CYS A 254 1.96 -11.90 18.42
N ASP A 255 2.84 -10.90 18.42
CA ASP A 255 2.79 -9.75 19.32
C ASP A 255 2.79 -8.45 18.52
N LEU A 256 1.78 -7.62 18.79
CA LEU A 256 1.55 -6.37 18.05
C LEU A 256 2.57 -5.29 18.40
N GLN A 257 3.05 -5.28 19.65
CA GLN A 257 4.07 -4.33 20.08
C GLN A 257 5.42 -4.64 19.41
N ASP A 258 5.80 -5.91 19.30
CA ASP A 258 6.98 -6.35 18.56
C ASP A 258 6.89 -6.01 17.07
N TYR A 259 5.71 -6.14 16.47
CA TYR A 259 5.46 -5.73 15.08
C TYR A 259 5.71 -4.24 14.87
N TYR A 260 5.03 -3.34 15.60
CA TYR A 260 5.23 -1.90 15.43
C TYR A 260 6.63 -1.46 15.82
N THR A 261 7.21 -2.06 16.87
CA THR A 261 8.61 -1.81 17.24
C THR A 261 9.55 -2.14 16.09
N SER A 262 9.35 -3.28 15.44
CA SER A 262 10.17 -3.71 14.29
C SER A 262 9.94 -2.82 13.07
N TYR A 263 8.69 -2.45 12.80
CA TYR A 263 8.34 -1.59 11.68
C TYR A 263 8.94 -0.19 11.83
N VAL A 264 8.76 0.46 12.98
CA VAL A 264 9.29 1.81 13.21
C VAL A 264 10.82 1.79 13.24
N LYS A 265 11.46 0.76 13.81
CA LYS A 265 12.93 0.59 13.74
C LYS A 265 13.43 0.42 12.31
N LEU A 266 12.68 -0.32 11.47
CA LEU A 266 13.00 -0.43 10.06
C LEU A 266 12.97 0.95 9.39
N ILE A 267 11.94 1.75 9.62
CA ILE A 267 11.85 3.11 9.07
C ILE A 267 13.02 3.99 9.55
N LEU A 268 13.33 3.98 10.85
CA LEU A 268 14.47 4.73 11.40
C LEU A 268 15.78 4.34 10.71
N ASN A 269 16.02 3.05 10.48
CA ASN A 269 17.20 2.59 9.74
C ASN A 269 17.19 3.07 8.29
N LEU A 270 16.05 2.99 7.59
CA LEU A 270 15.92 3.45 6.20
C LEU A 270 16.13 4.97 6.07
N ILE A 271 15.77 5.76 7.08
CA ILE A 271 16.09 7.20 7.12
C ILE A 271 17.61 7.42 7.22
N LEU A 272 18.28 6.67 8.10
CA LEU A 272 19.73 6.78 8.29
C LEU A 272 20.53 6.34 7.04
N GLU A 273 19.99 5.39 6.27
CA GLU A 273 20.55 4.91 5.00
C GLU A 273 20.12 5.76 3.79
N GLU A 274 19.42 6.87 4.02
CA GLU A 274 18.88 7.77 2.99
C GLU A 274 17.90 7.10 1.99
N GLU A 275 17.33 5.95 2.34
CA GLU A 275 16.31 5.25 1.54
C GLU A 275 14.90 5.82 1.77
N LEU A 276 14.64 6.51 2.88
CA LEU A 276 13.36 7.15 3.18
C LEU A 276 13.53 8.59 3.68
N TYR A 277 12.56 9.45 3.33
CA TYR A 277 12.45 10.83 3.81
C TYR A 277 13.72 11.68 3.61
N SER A 278 14.48 11.44 2.54
CA SER A 278 15.78 12.08 2.29
C SER A 278 15.74 13.60 2.17
N GLY A 279 14.57 14.18 1.85
CA GLY A 279 14.37 15.64 1.81
C GLY A 279 14.28 16.30 3.18
N GLN A 280 13.87 15.56 4.22
CA GLN A 280 13.73 16.07 5.59
C GLN A 280 14.01 15.00 6.65
N PRO A 281 15.24 14.42 6.65
CA PRO A 281 15.54 13.22 7.42
C PRO A 281 15.50 13.45 8.94
N VAL A 282 15.91 14.62 9.42
CA VAL A 282 15.89 14.94 10.87
C VAL A 282 14.45 14.95 11.39
N ASP A 283 13.55 15.58 10.65
CA ASP A 283 12.16 15.77 11.07
C ASP A 283 11.43 14.41 11.06
N ALA A 284 11.60 13.65 9.97
CA ALA A 284 11.11 12.28 9.89
C ALA A 284 11.68 11.37 11.00
N TYR A 285 12.97 11.49 11.31
CA TYR A 285 13.60 10.68 12.36
C TYR A 285 13.02 10.99 13.73
N LEU A 286 12.82 12.28 14.08
CA LEU A 286 12.21 12.69 15.34
C LEU A 286 10.77 12.16 15.47
N ILE A 287 9.98 12.27 14.41
CA ILE A 287 8.61 11.73 14.35
C ILE A 287 8.63 10.23 14.65
N HIS A 288 9.41 9.45 13.89
CA HIS A 288 9.42 8.00 14.03
C HIS A 288 10.04 7.55 15.34
N ARG A 289 11.02 8.28 15.87
CA ARG A 289 11.58 7.99 17.19
C ARG A 289 10.52 8.23 18.27
N PHE A 290 9.70 9.26 18.15
CA PHE A 290 8.56 9.48 19.04
C PHE A 290 7.50 8.39 18.89
N LEU A 291 7.15 7.99 17.67
CA LEU A 291 6.22 6.86 17.44
C LEU A 291 6.71 5.57 18.11
N LEU A 292 8.02 5.30 18.08
CA LEU A 292 8.61 4.14 18.77
C LEU A 292 8.38 4.19 20.29
N ASP A 293 8.42 5.36 20.92
CA ASP A 293 8.09 5.51 22.35
C ASP A 293 6.60 5.39 22.62
N LEU A 294 5.74 5.71 21.65
CA LEU A 294 4.28 5.59 21.75
C LEU A 294 3.75 4.17 21.57
N VAL A 295 4.50 3.26 20.93
CA VAL A 295 4.04 1.89 20.66
C VAL A 295 3.42 1.21 21.90
N PRO A 296 4.05 1.21 23.10
CA PRO A 296 3.48 0.55 24.28
C PRO A 296 2.21 1.22 24.83
N LEU A 297 1.93 2.47 24.43
CA LEU A 297 0.77 3.24 24.88
C LEU A 297 -0.44 3.07 23.95
N VAL A 298 -0.18 2.90 22.65
CA VAL A 298 -1.24 2.84 21.61
C VAL A 298 -1.64 1.41 21.28
N VAL A 299 -0.69 0.48 21.37
CA VAL A 299 -0.93 -0.93 21.07
C VAL A 299 -1.67 -1.57 22.26
N PRO A 300 -2.86 -2.16 22.06
CA PRO A 300 -3.54 -2.90 23.11
C PRO A 300 -2.66 -4.05 23.63
N SER A 301 -2.69 -4.30 24.94
CA SER A 301 -1.99 -5.46 25.52
C SER A 301 -2.46 -6.75 24.86
N SER A 302 -1.55 -7.41 24.14
CA SER A 302 -1.76 -8.65 23.40
C SER A 302 -1.92 -9.88 24.29
N GLN A 303 -1.76 -9.74 25.62
CA GLN A 303 -1.59 -10.87 26.55
C GLN A 303 -2.73 -11.90 26.54
N ASN A 304 -3.91 -11.56 26.00
CA ASN A 304 -5.05 -12.48 25.90
C ASN A 304 -5.59 -12.69 24.48
N GLU A 305 -5.11 -11.95 23.48
CA GLU A 305 -5.63 -12.05 22.10
C GLU A 305 -5.03 -13.27 21.40
N LYS A 306 -5.87 -14.23 21.02
CA LYS A 306 -5.43 -15.50 20.40
C LYS A 306 -5.97 -15.71 18.99
N ASN A 307 -6.80 -14.77 18.55
CA ASN A 307 -7.49 -14.82 17.27
C ASN A 307 -7.11 -13.57 16.48
N PHE A 308 -6.69 -13.79 15.25
CA PHE A 308 -6.40 -12.74 14.28
C PHE A 308 -7.27 -12.96 13.05
N TYR A 309 -7.54 -11.92 12.29
CA TYR A 309 -8.54 -11.95 11.22
C TYR A 309 -8.00 -11.27 9.96
N LEU A 310 -8.49 -11.72 8.81
CA LEU A 310 -8.11 -11.14 7.53
C LEU A 310 -8.59 -9.69 7.43
N LYS A 311 -7.67 -8.78 7.07
CA LYS A 311 -7.90 -7.37 6.81
C LYS A 311 -7.62 -7.08 5.33
N HIS A 312 -8.56 -6.37 4.70
CA HIS A 312 -8.35 -5.79 3.38
C HIS A 312 -7.33 -4.63 3.47
N ALA A 313 -6.35 -4.60 2.57
CA ALA A 313 -5.28 -3.62 2.61
C ALA A 313 -5.66 -2.23 2.09
N ASP A 314 -6.63 -2.19 1.17
CA ASP A 314 -7.01 -0.99 0.41
C ASP A 314 -8.47 -0.64 0.65
N ASP A 315 -8.85 -0.41 1.91
CA ASP A 315 -10.26 -0.22 2.31
C ASP A 315 -10.83 1.19 2.01
N LYS A 316 -10.31 1.86 0.97
CA LYS A 316 -10.70 3.20 0.52
C LYS A 316 -11.98 3.25 -0.34
N GLY A 317 -12.60 2.10 -0.58
CA GLY A 317 -13.97 1.96 -1.09
C GLY A 317 -14.10 1.61 -2.58
N ASP A 318 -13.16 1.99 -3.44
CA ASP A 318 -13.18 1.69 -4.88
C ASP A 318 -12.97 0.20 -5.21
N HIS A 319 -12.39 -0.57 -4.29
CA HIS A 319 -12.32 -2.04 -4.33
C HIS A 319 -13.70 -2.73 -4.18
N ILE A 320 -14.76 -2.00 -3.83
CA ILE A 320 -16.13 -2.51 -3.69
C ILE A 320 -16.85 -2.35 -5.03
N LEU A 321 -17.22 -3.46 -5.65
CA LEU A 321 -18.08 -3.47 -6.83
C LEU A 321 -19.54 -3.48 -6.42
N VAL A 322 -20.33 -2.62 -7.05
CA VAL A 322 -21.78 -2.51 -6.82
C VAL A 322 -22.58 -2.57 -8.11
N ASP A 323 -23.80 -3.11 -8.03
CA ASP A 323 -24.81 -2.98 -9.09
C ASP A 323 -25.54 -1.62 -9.05
N ASP A 324 -26.51 -1.42 -9.95
CA ASP A 324 -27.28 -0.18 -10.04
C ASP A 324 -28.20 0.07 -8.83
N GLN A 325 -28.41 -0.94 -7.97
CA GLN A 325 -29.17 -0.85 -6.73
C GLN A 325 -28.27 -0.70 -5.50
N PHE A 326 -26.96 -0.62 -5.69
CA PHE A 326 -25.93 -0.57 -4.64
C PHE A 326 -25.86 -1.86 -3.80
N ASN A 327 -26.17 -3.01 -4.42
CA ASN A 327 -25.81 -4.31 -3.85
C ASN A 327 -24.34 -4.60 -4.16
N ILE A 328 -23.59 -5.10 -3.17
CA ILE A 328 -22.20 -5.50 -3.36
C ILE A 328 -22.18 -6.76 -4.23
N THR A 329 -21.55 -6.64 -5.39
CA THR A 329 -21.36 -7.74 -6.34
C THR A 329 -19.98 -8.37 -6.22
N GLY A 330 -19.02 -7.69 -5.58
CA GLY A 330 -17.64 -8.13 -5.50
C GLY A 330 -16.76 -7.25 -4.63
N LEU A 331 -15.77 -7.86 -3.98
CA LEU A 331 -14.62 -7.19 -3.39
C LEU A 331 -13.37 -7.65 -4.13
N ILE A 332 -12.65 -6.70 -4.71
CA ILE A 332 -11.44 -6.93 -5.51
C ILE A 332 -10.21 -6.32 -4.82
N ASP A 333 -9.04 -6.33 -5.48
CA ASP A 333 -7.81 -5.69 -4.99
C ASP A 333 -7.29 -6.19 -3.64
N TRP A 334 -7.30 -7.52 -3.46
CA TRP A 334 -6.75 -8.23 -2.29
C TRP A 334 -5.21 -8.27 -2.22
N GLU A 335 -4.54 -7.38 -2.94
CA GLU A 335 -3.09 -7.19 -2.83
C GLU A 335 -2.73 -6.67 -1.44
N TRP A 336 -1.61 -7.12 -0.89
CA TRP A 336 -1.14 -6.76 0.45
C TRP A 336 -2.12 -7.07 1.60
N ALA A 337 -3.18 -7.85 1.34
CA ALA A 337 -4.08 -8.35 2.36
C ALA A 337 -3.29 -9.15 3.39
N HIS A 338 -3.68 -9.02 4.65
CA HIS A 338 -2.95 -9.60 5.75
C HIS A 338 -3.89 -9.91 6.89
N ILE A 339 -3.49 -10.89 7.69
CA ILE A 339 -4.09 -11.18 8.97
C ILE A 339 -3.63 -10.11 9.95
N ALA A 340 -4.54 -9.60 10.77
CA ALA A 340 -4.32 -8.55 11.76
C ALA A 340 -5.11 -8.83 13.05
N PRO A 341 -4.75 -8.20 14.19
CA PRO A 341 -5.58 -8.23 15.40
C PRO A 341 -6.98 -7.65 15.14
N PRO A 342 -8.01 -8.08 15.88
CA PRO A 342 -9.39 -7.68 15.61
C PRO A 342 -9.61 -6.16 15.65
N GLN A 343 -8.85 -5.43 16.48
CA GLN A 343 -8.90 -3.96 16.57
C GLN A 343 -8.47 -3.26 15.27
N TYR A 344 -7.69 -3.94 14.42
CA TYR A 344 -7.24 -3.43 13.12
C TYR A 344 -8.06 -4.03 11.98
N ALA A 345 -8.39 -5.33 12.08
CA ALA A 345 -9.15 -6.04 11.05
C ALA A 345 -10.60 -5.56 10.93
N PHE A 346 -11.21 -5.11 12.03
CA PHE A 346 -12.61 -4.66 12.10
C PHE A 346 -12.75 -3.21 12.56
N ASN A 347 -11.70 -2.41 12.40
CA ASN A 347 -11.82 -0.96 12.54
C ASN A 347 -12.67 -0.38 11.40
N SER A 348 -13.06 0.89 11.52
CA SER A 348 -13.77 1.60 10.45
C SER A 348 -12.96 1.58 9.14
N PRO A 349 -13.53 1.12 8.01
CA PRO A 349 -12.88 1.24 6.71
C PRO A 349 -12.49 2.69 6.37
N THR A 350 -11.37 2.90 5.68
CA THR A 350 -10.87 4.25 5.35
C THR A 350 -11.89 5.09 4.59
N CYS A 351 -12.72 4.48 3.73
CA CYS A 351 -13.77 5.19 3.00
C CYS A 351 -14.85 5.82 3.89
N LEU A 352 -15.02 5.35 5.13
CA LEU A 352 -16.01 5.87 6.07
C LEU A 352 -15.47 7.03 6.90
N LEU A 353 -14.17 7.31 6.86
CA LEU A 353 -13.57 8.36 7.67
C LEU A 353 -13.99 9.74 7.15
N PRO A 354 -14.26 10.71 8.05
CA PRO A 354 -14.48 12.10 7.67
C PRO A 354 -13.14 12.71 7.23
N VAL A 355 -12.82 12.62 5.94
CA VAL A 355 -11.45 12.86 5.43
C VAL A 355 -10.88 14.20 5.88
N ALA A 356 -11.60 15.30 5.68
CA ALA A 356 -11.10 16.63 6.02
C ALA A 356 -10.82 16.75 7.53
N GLU A 357 -11.80 16.40 8.37
CA GLU A 357 -11.68 16.45 9.83
C GLU A 357 -10.61 15.48 10.34
N PHE A 358 -10.47 14.32 9.68
CA PHE A 358 -9.43 13.36 9.98
C PHE A 358 -8.05 13.99 9.73
N TYR A 359 -7.80 14.57 8.56
CA TYR A 359 -6.53 15.26 8.29
C TYR A 359 -6.32 16.48 9.19
N ASP A 360 -7.38 17.15 9.65
CA ASP A 360 -7.32 18.23 10.66
C ASP A 360 -7.05 17.73 12.09
N GLY A 361 -6.82 16.43 12.30
CA GLY A 361 -6.49 15.86 13.61
C GLY A 361 -7.69 15.62 14.53
N ASN A 362 -8.93 15.72 14.04
CA ASN A 362 -10.12 15.45 14.85
C ASN A 362 -10.21 13.96 15.23
N ASN A 363 -10.36 13.68 16.52
CA ASN A 363 -10.46 12.30 17.02
C ASN A 363 -11.90 11.80 17.19
N SER A 364 -12.90 12.64 16.87
CA SER A 364 -14.31 12.25 16.87
C SER A 364 -14.62 11.31 15.71
N LEU A 365 -15.63 10.46 15.87
CA LEU A 365 -16.16 9.64 14.77
C LEU A 365 -16.99 10.49 13.81
N GLY A 366 -16.90 10.20 12.51
CA GLY A 366 -17.80 10.73 11.50
C GLY A 366 -19.14 9.99 11.45
N ASP A 367 -20.11 10.57 10.74
CA ASP A 367 -21.47 10.03 10.65
C ASP A 367 -21.51 8.61 10.05
N ASP A 368 -20.76 8.37 8.97
CA ASP A 368 -20.68 7.06 8.30
C ASP A 368 -20.13 5.99 9.27
N GLU A 369 -19.12 6.31 10.09
CA GLU A 369 -18.56 5.40 11.10
C GLU A 369 -19.58 5.08 12.21
N ILE A 370 -20.32 6.09 12.66
CA ILE A 370 -21.38 5.92 13.67
C ILE A 370 -22.49 5.01 13.12
N ILE A 371 -22.93 5.23 11.88
CA ILE A 371 -23.94 4.40 11.21
C ILE A 371 -23.43 2.96 11.07
N PHE A 372 -22.19 2.77 10.60
CA PHE A 372 -21.60 1.45 10.43
C PHE A 372 -21.50 0.69 11.77
N SER A 373 -21.04 1.34 12.82
CA SER A 373 -20.98 0.74 14.16
C SER A 373 -22.37 0.32 14.66
N ARG A 374 -23.41 1.13 14.41
CA ARG A 374 -24.80 0.80 14.77
C ARG A 374 -25.30 -0.42 13.98
N LEU A 375 -25.01 -0.50 12.69
CA LEU A 375 -25.41 -1.65 11.86
C LEU A 375 -24.80 -2.95 12.37
N LEU A 376 -23.54 -2.93 12.84
CA LEU A 376 -22.91 -4.07 13.50
C LEU A 376 -23.63 -4.45 14.81
N GLU A 377 -24.05 -3.48 15.62
CA GLU A 377 -24.83 -3.71 16.84
C GLU A 377 -26.22 -4.30 16.56
N GLU A 378 -26.93 -3.76 15.57
CA GLU A 378 -28.25 -4.24 15.15
C GLU A 378 -28.20 -5.67 14.61
N LYS A 379 -27.07 -6.07 14.01
CA LYS A 379 -26.80 -7.45 13.58
C LYS A 379 -26.30 -8.36 14.71
N GLY A 380 -26.18 -7.85 15.95
CA GLY A 380 -25.82 -8.64 17.14
C GLY A 380 -24.32 -8.75 17.44
N HIS A 381 -23.49 -7.93 16.79
CA HIS A 381 -22.02 -7.99 16.91
C HIS A 381 -21.45 -6.73 17.59
N SER A 382 -21.86 -6.49 18.84
CA SER A 382 -21.43 -5.31 19.63
C SER A 382 -19.91 -5.20 19.83
N GLU A 383 -19.19 -6.33 19.82
CA GLU A 383 -17.73 -6.31 19.90
C GLU A 383 -17.09 -5.70 18.64
N LEU A 384 -17.59 -6.04 17.45
CA LEU A 384 -17.11 -5.45 16.19
C LEU A 384 -17.43 -3.96 16.12
N ALA A 385 -18.64 -3.57 16.56
CA ALA A 385 -19.02 -2.17 16.67
C ALA A 385 -18.10 -1.39 17.61
N ARG A 386 -17.60 -2.02 18.68
CA ARG A 386 -16.63 -1.41 19.59
C ARG A 386 -15.28 -1.18 18.92
N PHE A 387 -14.79 -2.12 18.09
CA PHE A 387 -13.54 -1.91 17.34
C PHE A 387 -13.62 -0.71 16.39
N VAL A 388 -14.78 -0.49 15.74
CA VAL A 388 -15.04 0.72 14.95
C VAL A 388 -15.01 1.98 15.83
N LYS A 389 -15.69 1.95 16.98
CA LYS A 389 -15.81 3.13 17.87
C LYS A 389 -14.50 3.53 18.53
N ASP A 390 -13.70 2.55 18.94
CA ASP A 390 -12.46 2.77 19.69
C ASP A 390 -11.24 2.89 18.77
N GLY A 391 -11.41 2.60 17.47
CA GLY A 391 -10.30 2.38 16.54
C GLY A 391 -9.60 3.63 16.01
N ARG A 392 -10.05 4.84 16.38
CA ARG A 392 -9.46 6.10 15.87
C ARG A 392 -7.95 6.17 16.12
N VAL A 393 -7.49 5.79 17.31
CA VAL A 393 -6.06 5.87 17.65
C VAL A 393 -5.22 4.89 16.83
N GLN A 394 -5.76 3.73 16.47
CA GLN A 394 -5.11 2.77 15.56
C GLN A 394 -4.98 3.34 14.15
N HIS A 395 -6.01 4.01 13.61
CA HIS A 395 -5.90 4.73 12.34
C HIS A 395 -4.79 5.79 12.40
N ARG A 396 -4.76 6.58 13.47
CA ARG A 396 -3.74 7.62 13.65
C ARG A 396 -2.33 7.04 13.63
N LEU A 397 -2.09 5.93 14.34
CA LEU A 397 -0.80 5.27 14.38
C LEU A 397 -0.40 4.73 13.00
N ASP A 398 -1.29 3.99 12.33
CA ASP A 398 -1.01 3.40 11.02
C ASP A 398 -0.68 4.46 9.97
N PHE A 399 -1.47 5.55 9.94
CA PHE A 399 -1.18 6.67 9.06
C PHE A 399 0.16 7.31 9.41
N CYS A 400 0.44 7.64 10.68
CA CYS A 400 1.70 8.26 11.08
C CYS A 400 2.93 7.39 10.79
N CYS A 401 2.83 6.07 10.88
CA CYS A 401 3.93 5.16 10.57
C CYS A 401 4.22 5.05 9.06
N GLY A 402 3.20 5.19 8.20
CA GLY A 402 3.31 4.96 6.76
C GLY A 402 3.17 6.21 5.89
N TYR A 403 2.95 7.38 6.47
CA TYR A 403 2.58 8.58 5.69
C TYR A 403 3.73 9.05 4.79
N ASN A 404 3.35 9.50 3.59
CA ASN A 404 4.25 10.23 2.72
C ASN A 404 4.28 11.70 3.15
N LEU A 405 5.44 12.22 3.55
CA LEU A 405 5.58 13.59 4.02
C LEU A 405 5.58 14.66 2.91
N MET A 406 5.22 14.30 1.66
CA MET A 406 4.99 15.27 0.59
C MET A 406 3.83 16.22 0.90
N ASP A 407 2.75 15.71 1.52
CA ASP A 407 1.68 16.53 2.06
C ASP A 407 1.97 16.86 3.53
N TRP A 408 2.81 17.86 3.74
CA TRP A 408 3.28 18.23 5.06
C TRP A 408 2.15 18.74 5.96
N ASP A 409 1.28 19.59 5.44
CA ASP A 409 0.20 20.19 6.21
C ASP A 409 -0.82 19.13 6.67
N GLY A 410 -1.20 18.21 5.77
CA GLY A 410 -2.05 17.08 6.13
C GLY A 410 -1.37 16.17 7.17
N PHE A 411 -0.07 15.91 7.03
CA PHE A 411 0.68 15.13 8.02
C PHE A 411 0.67 15.79 9.41
N LEU A 412 0.87 17.10 9.50
CA LEU A 412 0.90 17.81 10.79
C LEU A 412 -0.40 17.63 11.57
N GLY A 413 -1.54 17.67 10.89
CA GLY A 413 -2.83 17.43 11.52
C GLY A 413 -3.02 15.96 11.93
N LEU A 414 -2.59 14.99 11.11
CA LEU A 414 -2.58 13.57 11.49
C LEU A 414 -1.74 13.32 12.76
N PHE A 415 -0.54 13.89 12.79
CA PHE A 415 0.40 13.72 13.89
C PHE A 415 -0.05 14.40 15.17
N ARG A 416 -0.62 15.61 15.08
CA ARG A 416 -1.31 16.27 16.20
C ARG A 416 -2.46 15.40 16.71
N GLY A 417 -3.31 14.90 15.82
CA GLY A 417 -4.43 14.03 16.20
C GLY A 417 -3.99 12.79 16.97
N LEU A 418 -2.87 12.15 16.58
CA LEU A 418 -2.30 11.03 17.33
C LEU A 418 -1.87 11.44 18.74
N ARG A 419 -1.12 12.54 18.87
CA ARG A 419 -0.64 13.10 20.14
C ARG A 419 -1.79 13.43 21.09
N ASP A 420 -2.84 14.04 20.57
CA ASP A 420 -4.05 14.38 21.31
C ASP A 420 -4.78 13.12 21.79
N ALA A 421 -4.88 12.10 20.94
CA ALA A 421 -5.55 10.85 21.27
C ALA A 421 -4.88 10.09 22.43
N VAL A 422 -3.56 10.23 22.59
CA VAL A 422 -2.79 9.58 23.67
C VAL A 422 -2.48 10.52 24.84
N GLY A 423 -2.84 11.80 24.75
CA GLY A 423 -2.55 12.82 25.76
C GLY A 423 -1.06 13.09 25.95
N MET A 424 -0.25 13.01 24.88
CA MET A 424 1.20 13.25 24.91
C MET A 424 1.55 14.42 24.02
N ASP A 425 2.15 15.46 24.60
CA ASP A 425 2.57 16.67 23.90
C ASP A 425 1.43 17.38 23.13
N ASN A 426 0.17 17.17 23.49
CA ASN A 426 -1.03 17.60 22.75
C ASN A 426 -1.15 19.12 22.53
N ASP A 427 -0.60 19.93 23.44
CA ASP A 427 -0.69 21.40 23.37
C ASP A 427 0.42 22.05 22.53
N LEU A 428 1.35 21.27 21.98
CA LEU A 428 2.48 21.79 21.21
C LEU A 428 2.16 21.87 19.72
N ASP A 429 2.42 23.02 19.11
CA ASP A 429 2.54 23.11 17.65
C ASP A 429 3.78 22.37 17.15
N TRP A 430 4.01 22.38 15.84
CA TRP A 430 5.13 21.66 15.25
C TRP A 430 6.50 22.15 15.74
N ASP A 431 6.72 23.47 15.79
CA ASP A 431 8.03 24.04 16.10
C ASP A 431 8.37 23.85 17.58
N ASP A 432 7.39 24.05 18.46
CA ASP A 432 7.53 23.78 19.90
C ASP A 432 7.73 22.28 20.15
N TRP A 433 6.95 21.42 19.49
CA TRP A 433 7.11 19.98 19.59
C TRP A 433 8.49 19.52 19.12
N LYS A 434 8.96 20.05 17.99
CA LYS A 434 10.28 19.73 17.44
C LYS A 434 11.40 20.15 18.37
N ALA A 435 11.31 21.34 18.98
CA ALA A 435 12.28 21.80 19.98
C ALA A 435 12.35 20.86 21.20
N VAL A 436 11.18 20.43 21.69
CA VAL A 436 11.08 19.45 22.78
C VAL A 436 11.65 18.10 22.36
N ALA A 437 11.33 17.61 21.16
CA ALA A 437 11.79 16.34 20.63
C ALA A 437 13.31 16.31 20.45
N LEU A 438 13.91 17.39 19.92
CA LEU A 438 15.37 17.54 19.81
C LEU A 438 16.05 17.44 21.17
N GLN A 439 15.50 18.08 22.20
CA GLN A 439 16.04 17.99 23.55
C GLN A 439 15.83 16.62 24.17
N ARG A 440 14.67 15.99 23.94
CA ARG A 440 14.30 14.65 24.41
C ARG A 440 15.25 13.59 23.86
N TYR A 441 15.61 13.71 22.58
CA TYR A 441 16.43 12.75 21.84
C TYR A 441 17.88 13.19 21.62
N LYS A 442 18.37 14.22 22.32
CA LYS A 442 19.72 14.80 22.12
C LYS A 442 20.89 13.82 22.21
N ASN A 443 20.70 12.69 22.88
CA ASN A 443 21.72 11.63 23.05
C ASN A 443 21.44 10.41 22.16
N ASP A 444 20.40 10.44 21.33
CA ASP A 444 20.08 9.36 20.39
C ASP A 444 21.11 9.35 19.26
N LEU A 445 21.73 8.19 19.03
CA LEU A 445 22.86 8.06 18.11
C LEU A 445 22.47 8.34 16.65
N GLY A 446 21.27 7.91 16.23
CA GLY A 446 20.83 8.14 14.85
C GLY A 446 20.50 9.63 14.62
N LEU A 447 19.91 10.31 15.61
CA LEU A 447 19.70 11.75 15.51
C LEU A 447 21.04 12.51 15.40
N LEU A 448 22.02 12.17 16.25
CA LEU A 448 23.35 12.78 16.21
C LEU A 448 24.05 12.55 14.85
N GLN A 449 23.91 11.37 14.26
CA GLN A 449 24.41 11.07 12.92
C GLN A 449 23.79 12.00 11.86
N LEU A 450 22.46 12.16 11.86
CA LEU A 450 21.77 13.00 10.89
C LEU A 450 22.11 14.49 11.04
N LEU A 451 22.23 14.98 12.28
CA LEU A 451 22.63 16.37 12.55
C LEU A 451 24.04 16.66 12.04
N LYS A 452 24.99 15.73 12.26
CA LYS A 452 26.35 15.85 11.74
C LYS A 452 26.40 15.88 10.21
N LEU A 453 25.66 14.98 9.54
CA LEU A 453 25.57 14.95 8.08
C LEU A 453 24.98 16.24 7.51
N ARG A 454 24.02 16.85 8.22
CA ARG A 454 23.42 18.13 7.83
C ARG A 454 24.43 19.28 7.91
N GLU A 455 25.23 19.34 8.97
CA GLU A 455 26.31 20.32 9.12
C GLU A 455 27.35 20.17 8.00
N GLU A 456 27.82 18.94 7.75
CA GLU A 456 28.80 18.65 6.69
C GLU A 456 28.29 19.04 5.29
N ARG A 457 26.99 18.86 5.00
CA ARG A 457 26.38 19.30 3.73
C ARG A 457 26.26 20.82 3.63
N PHE A 458 25.87 21.47 4.73
CA PHE A 458 25.76 22.93 4.77
C PHE A 458 27.13 23.60 4.55
N ASP A 459 28.20 23.01 5.08
CA ASP A 459 29.57 23.49 4.86
C ASP A 459 30.05 23.26 3.42
N MET A 460 29.67 22.15 2.77
CA MET A 460 30.01 21.89 1.36
C MET A 460 29.28 22.81 0.38
N ASP A 461 27.98 23.08 0.59
CA ASP A 461 27.20 23.96 -0.28
C ASP A 461 27.59 25.45 -0.10
N ASN A 462 28.21 25.82 1.03
CA ASN A 462 28.70 27.18 1.31
C ASN A 462 30.23 27.36 1.14
N SER A 463 30.95 26.31 0.71
CA SER A 463 32.37 26.43 0.38
C SER A 463 32.52 27.18 -0.95
N PRO A 464 33.34 28.24 -1.02
CA PRO A 464 33.59 28.94 -2.27
C PRO A 464 34.19 27.94 -3.28
N VAL A 465 33.57 27.83 -4.46
CA VAL A 465 34.11 27.06 -5.57
C VAL A 465 35.42 27.74 -5.99
N ASP A 466 36.54 27.24 -5.50
CA ASP A 466 37.86 27.71 -5.90
C ASP A 466 38.07 27.38 -7.39
N GLY A 467 38.09 28.47 -8.18
CA GLY A 467 38.76 28.68 -9.46
C GLY A 467 38.96 27.48 -10.38
N ILE A 468 38.05 27.32 -11.35
CA ILE A 468 38.47 26.81 -12.66
C ILE A 468 38.93 28.03 -13.47
N ASP A 469 40.24 28.15 -13.59
CA ASP A 469 40.96 29.08 -14.44
C ASP A 469 40.33 29.14 -15.84
N ARG A 470 39.85 30.34 -16.20
CA ARG A 470 39.68 30.74 -17.59
C ARG A 470 40.92 31.51 -17.98
N GLU A 471 41.78 30.88 -18.77
CA GLU A 471 42.79 31.59 -19.56
C GLU A 471 42.56 31.33 -21.06
N PRO A 472 43.01 32.26 -21.92
CA PRO A 472 42.15 32.99 -22.86
C PRO A 472 41.93 32.37 -24.24
#